data_AF-A0A3D0GPN3-F1
#
_entry.id   AF-A0A3D0GPN3-F1
#
_cell.length_a   1.000
_cell.length_b   1.000
_cell.length_c   1.000
_cell.angle_alpha   90.00
_cell.angle_beta   90.00
_cell.angle_gamma   90.00
#
_symmetry.space_group_name_H-M   'P 1'
#
loop_
_entity.id
_entity.type
_entity.pdbx_description
1 polymer ?
#
loop_
_entity_poly.entity_id
_entity_poly.type
_entity_poly.pdbx_seq_one_letter_code
_entity_poly.pdbx_strand_id
1 'polypeptide(L)'
;MTAPQLVSIKVKKTSREMQLIFDDQQEFALTFEFLRVHSPSAEVKGHGPGQEILQTGKRDVVITAVNPVGHYAFQITFSDGHDSGLYSTAYLYRLGQQQEVLWQDYLARLERAGESRDPDVQVVRLGN
;
A
#
# COMPACT_ATOMS: atom_id res chain seq x y z
N MET A 1 8.28 -0.69 23.54
CA MET A 1 9.24 -1.27 22.57
C MET A 1 9.11 -0.45 21.30
N THR A 2 10.20 0.14 20.82
CA THR A 2 10.24 0.94 19.60
C THR A 2 10.26 0.00 18.39
N ALA A 3 9.60 0.37 17.28
CA ALA A 3 9.65 -0.44 16.06
C ALA A 3 11.10 -0.49 15.51
N PRO A 4 11.49 -1.62 14.86
CA PRO A 4 12.77 -1.74 14.15
C PRO A 4 13.00 -0.58 13.18
N GLN A 5 14.27 -0.20 13.01
CA GLN A 5 14.67 0.88 12.12
C GLN A 5 14.92 0.35 10.70
N LEU A 6 14.56 1.14 9.70
CA LEU A 6 14.79 0.77 8.30
C LEU A 6 16.27 0.95 7.96
N VAL A 7 16.91 -0.11 7.51
CA VAL A 7 18.33 -0.15 7.11
C VAL A 7 18.49 0.05 5.61
N SER A 8 17.62 -0.58 4.81
CA SER A 8 17.70 -0.49 3.35
C SER A 8 16.34 -0.48 2.70
N ILE A 9 16.22 0.30 1.63
CA ILE A 9 15.05 0.38 0.75
C ILE A 9 15.51 0.21 -0.70
N LYS A 10 14.84 -0.68 -1.44
CA LYS A 10 15.09 -0.87 -2.88
C LYS A 10 13.77 -0.89 -3.63
N VAL A 11 13.66 -0.08 -4.68
CA VAL A 11 12.48 0.00 -5.53
C VAL A 11 12.76 -0.77 -6.83
N LYS A 12 12.09 -1.91 -7.01
CA LYS A 12 12.18 -2.75 -8.21
C LYS A 12 11.03 -2.41 -9.15
N LYS A 13 11.28 -1.47 -10.08
CA LYS A 13 10.26 -1.00 -11.03
C LYS A 13 9.71 -2.12 -11.92
N THR A 14 10.56 -3.05 -12.37
CA THR A 14 10.15 -4.15 -13.26
C THR A 14 9.21 -5.14 -12.58
N SER A 15 9.50 -5.54 -11.32
CA SER A 15 8.61 -6.44 -10.56
C SER A 15 7.51 -5.70 -9.80
N ARG A 16 7.51 -4.36 -9.82
CA ARG A 16 6.59 -3.48 -9.09
C ARG A 16 6.58 -3.76 -7.59
N GLU A 17 7.78 -3.91 -7.01
CA GLU A 17 7.99 -4.22 -5.60
C GLU A 17 8.94 -3.24 -4.93
N MET A 18 8.66 -2.94 -3.67
CA MET A 18 9.54 -2.26 -2.74
C MET A 18 10.06 -3.27 -1.74
N GLN A 19 11.38 -3.46 -1.73
CA GLN A 19 12.06 -4.28 -0.73
C GLN A 19 12.52 -3.40 0.43
N LEU A 20 12.26 -3.87 1.64
CA LEU A 20 12.57 -3.21 2.89
C LEU A 20 13.40 -4.17 3.76
N ILE A 21 14.50 -3.68 4.31
CA ILE A 21 15.36 -4.44 5.23
C ILE A 21 15.44 -3.64 6.52
N PHE A 22 15.15 -4.28 7.65
CA PHE A 22 15.17 -3.69 8.98
C PHE A 22 16.37 -4.17 9.82
N ASP A 23 16.69 -3.45 10.90
CA ASP A 23 17.85 -3.72 11.75
C ASP A 23 17.73 -5.00 12.60
N ASP A 24 16.52 -5.54 12.73
CA ASP A 24 16.23 -6.85 13.30
C ASP A 24 16.40 -8.01 12.29
N GLN A 25 16.99 -7.73 11.11
CA GLN A 25 17.20 -8.65 9.99
C GLN A 25 15.91 -9.09 9.29
N GLN A 26 14.78 -8.45 9.58
CA GLN A 26 13.53 -8.76 8.89
C GLN A 26 13.49 -8.08 7.52
N GLU A 27 13.12 -8.86 6.50
CA GLU A 27 13.02 -8.41 5.13
C GLU A 27 11.58 -8.54 4.63
N PHE A 28 11.08 -7.49 3.97
CA PHE A 28 9.74 -7.49 3.39
C PHE A 28 9.79 -7.07 1.93
N ALA A 29 8.92 -7.67 1.11
CA ALA A 29 8.69 -7.29 -0.27
C ALA A 29 7.22 -6.87 -0.43
N LEU A 30 7.00 -5.56 -0.51
CA LEU A 30 5.68 -4.96 -0.63
C LEU A 30 5.43 -4.55 -2.08
N THR A 31 4.32 -4.99 -2.68
CA THR A 31 3.97 -4.59 -4.05
C THR A 31 3.54 -3.12 -4.08
N PHE A 32 3.70 -2.47 -5.23
CA PHE A 32 3.26 -1.08 -5.40
C PHE A 32 1.76 -0.91 -5.21
N GLU A 33 0.97 -1.88 -5.71
CA GLU A 33 -0.47 -1.97 -5.48
C GLU A 33 -0.77 -2.03 -3.98
N PHE A 34 -0.13 -2.93 -3.24
CA PHE A 34 -0.35 -3.09 -1.80
C PHE A 34 -0.05 -1.80 -1.04
N LEU A 35 1.08 -1.16 -1.32
CA LEU A 35 1.41 0.14 -0.72
C LEU A 35 0.33 1.18 -1.03
N ARG A 36 -0.08 1.29 -2.30
CA ARG A 36 -1.05 2.31 -2.73
C ARG A 36 -2.43 2.15 -2.08
N VAL A 37 -2.94 0.92 -1.97
CA VAL A 37 -4.27 0.67 -1.39
C VAL A 37 -4.28 0.80 0.12
N HIS A 38 -3.11 0.68 0.76
CA HIS A 38 -2.89 0.92 2.18
C HIS A 38 -2.16 2.26 2.45
N SER A 39 -2.31 3.25 1.57
CA SER A 39 -1.70 4.57 1.79
C SER A 39 -2.31 5.26 3.01
N PRO A 40 -1.51 5.79 3.95
CA PRO A 40 -2.01 6.39 5.19
C PRO A 40 -2.52 7.84 5.04
N SER A 41 -2.54 8.40 3.83
CA SER A 41 -2.96 9.77 3.55
C SER A 41 -4.37 10.11 4.05
N ALA A 42 -4.59 11.39 4.37
CA ALA A 42 -5.88 11.93 4.84
C ALA A 42 -7.03 11.73 3.84
N GLU A 43 -6.75 11.55 2.55
CA GLU A 43 -7.75 11.22 1.53
C GLU A 43 -8.28 9.78 1.64
N VAL A 44 -7.45 8.85 2.15
CA VAL A 44 -7.83 7.45 2.38
C VAL A 44 -8.40 7.29 3.80
N LYS A 45 -7.99 8.12 4.76
CA LYS A 45 -8.58 8.18 6.10
C LYS A 45 -9.78 9.13 6.14
N GLY A 46 -10.98 8.62 5.86
CA GLY A 46 -12.21 9.27 6.34
C GLY A 46 -12.16 9.51 7.86
N HIS A 47 -13.05 10.35 8.39
CA HIS A 47 -13.06 10.85 9.78
C HIS A 47 -13.45 9.79 10.86
N GLY A 48 -13.15 8.51 10.65
CA GLY A 48 -13.31 7.46 11.67
C GLY A 48 -12.88 6.07 11.18
N PRO A 49 -12.61 5.12 12.10
CA PRO A 49 -12.33 3.72 11.75
C PRO A 49 -13.50 3.15 10.92
N GLY A 50 -13.20 2.64 9.73
CA GLY A 50 -14.19 2.09 8.78
C GLY A 50 -14.68 3.05 7.69
N GLN A 51 -14.26 4.33 7.70
CA GLN A 51 -14.55 5.28 6.61
C GLN A 51 -13.46 5.35 5.54
N GLU A 52 -12.59 4.34 5.47
CA GLU A 52 -11.52 4.31 4.48
C GLU A 52 -12.09 4.05 3.08
N ILE A 53 -11.81 4.95 2.14
CA ILE A 53 -12.26 4.80 0.75
C ILE A 53 -11.57 3.59 0.15
N LEU A 54 -12.36 2.57 -0.21
CA LEU A 54 -11.85 1.38 -0.88
C LEU A 54 -11.23 1.79 -2.22
N GLN A 55 -9.93 1.52 -2.38
CA GLN A 55 -9.20 1.82 -3.59
C GLN A 55 -9.37 0.66 -4.60
N THR A 56 -9.88 0.94 -5.80
CA THR A 56 -10.14 -0.05 -6.85
C THR A 56 -9.31 0.27 -8.11
N GLY A 57 -9.12 -0.70 -9.00
CA GLY A 57 -8.39 -0.50 -10.25
C GLY A 57 -6.90 -0.15 -10.08
N LYS A 58 -6.27 -0.52 -8.95
CA LYS A 58 -4.89 -0.12 -8.62
C LYS A 58 -3.82 -1.17 -8.95
N ARG A 59 -4.18 -2.27 -9.60
CA ARG A 59 -3.26 -3.36 -9.99
C ARG A 59 -2.02 -2.87 -10.76
N ASP A 60 -2.20 -1.87 -11.61
CA ASP A 60 -1.14 -1.35 -12.49
C ASP A 60 -0.44 -0.10 -11.99
N VAL A 61 -0.73 0.34 -10.77
CA VAL A 61 -0.09 1.52 -10.21
C VAL A 61 1.42 1.31 -10.07
N VAL A 62 2.19 2.35 -10.40
CA VAL A 62 3.65 2.35 -10.22
C VAL A 62 4.10 3.47 -9.30
N ILE A 63 5.20 3.22 -8.57
CA ILE A 63 5.88 4.26 -7.80
C ILE A 63 6.75 5.09 -8.76
N THR A 64 6.48 6.39 -8.80
CA THR A 64 7.21 7.35 -9.64
C THR A 64 8.34 8.01 -8.86
N ALA A 65 8.17 8.24 -7.56
CA ALA A 65 9.20 8.80 -6.67
C ALA A 65 9.08 8.27 -5.24
N VAL A 66 10.21 8.22 -4.55
CA VAL A 66 10.31 7.95 -3.11
C VAL A 66 11.27 8.97 -2.52
N ASN A 67 10.75 9.85 -1.68
CA ASN A 67 11.51 10.93 -1.06
C ASN A 67 11.58 10.71 0.46
N PRO A 68 12.78 10.72 1.07
CA PRO A 68 12.88 10.65 2.53
C PRO A 68 12.32 11.93 3.17
N VAL A 69 11.58 11.77 4.26
CA VAL A 69 11.05 12.87 5.07
C VAL A 69 11.63 12.74 6.47
N GLY A 70 12.68 13.52 6.73
CA GLY A 70 13.47 13.40 7.96
C GLY A 70 14.14 12.03 8.08
N HIS A 71 14.14 11.47 9.29
CA HIS A 71 14.75 10.16 9.59
C HIS A 71 13.73 9.04 9.83
N TYR A 72 12.42 9.32 9.72
CA TYR A 72 11.38 8.41 10.22
C TYR A 72 10.29 8.06 9.20
N ALA A 73 10.28 8.70 8.02
CA ALA A 73 9.25 8.48 7.02
C ALA A 73 9.74 8.66 5.59
N PHE A 74 8.94 8.16 4.65
CA PHE A 74 9.11 8.30 3.22
C PHE A 74 7.81 8.83 2.62
N GLN A 75 7.91 9.87 1.81
CA GLN A 75 6.84 10.28 0.92
C GLN A 75 6.95 9.45 -0.37
N ILE A 76 5.89 8.73 -0.71
CA ILE A 76 5.81 7.90 -1.92
C ILE A 76 4.82 8.52 -2.88
N THR A 77 5.27 8.78 -4.10
CA THR A 77 4.45 9.26 -5.22
C THR A 77 4.13 8.12 -6.16
N PHE A 78 2.86 8.04 -6.56
CA PHE A 78 2.33 7.00 -7.43
C PHE A 78 1.86 7.58 -8.76
N SER A 79 1.81 6.73 -9.80
CA SER A 79 1.43 7.11 -11.16
C SER A 79 -0.04 7.47 -11.34
N ASP A 80 -0.90 7.11 -10.38
CA ASP A 80 -2.33 7.44 -10.41
C ASP A 80 -2.63 8.86 -9.89
N GLY A 81 -1.60 9.69 -9.76
CA GLY A 81 -1.69 11.07 -9.27
C GLY A 81 -1.59 11.20 -7.75
N HIS A 82 -1.46 10.09 -7.00
CA HIS A 82 -1.31 10.15 -5.55
C HIS A 82 0.11 10.51 -5.13
N ASP A 83 0.30 11.71 -4.59
CA ASP A 83 1.62 12.24 -4.19
C ASP A 83 1.74 12.54 -2.68
N SER A 84 0.66 12.37 -1.90
CA SER A 84 0.58 12.71 -0.49
C SER A 84 0.95 11.58 0.49
N GLY A 85 1.26 10.39 -0.02
CA GLY A 85 1.46 9.17 0.78
C GLY A 85 2.68 9.24 1.69
N LEU A 86 2.50 9.53 2.98
CA LEU A 86 3.57 9.59 3.98
C LEU A 86 3.66 8.30 4.82
N TYR A 87 4.65 7.47 4.53
CA TYR A 87 4.86 6.17 5.17
C TYR A 87 5.94 6.27 6.24
N SER A 88 5.57 6.15 7.52
CA SER A 88 6.57 6.02 8.57
C SER A 88 7.27 4.65 8.52
N THR A 89 8.51 4.57 8.97
CA THR A 89 9.26 3.30 9.06
C THR A 89 8.51 2.25 9.88
N ALA A 90 7.92 2.66 11.01
CA ALA A 90 7.08 1.82 11.85
C ALA A 90 5.82 1.31 11.11
N TYR A 91 5.22 2.14 10.25
CA TYR A 91 4.07 1.74 9.46
C TYR A 91 4.46 0.75 8.37
N LEU A 92 5.57 0.99 7.65
CA LEU A 92 6.11 0.05 6.67
C LEU A 92 6.44 -1.32 7.30
N TYR A 93 6.99 -1.32 8.51
CA TYR A 93 7.24 -2.56 9.26
C TYR A 93 5.94 -3.30 9.58
N ARG A 94 4.91 -2.59 10.06
CA ARG A 94 3.58 -3.17 10.32
C ARG A 94 2.97 -3.74 9.04
N LEU A 95 3.07 -3.01 7.93
CA LEU A 95 2.60 -3.45 6.62
C LEU A 95 3.27 -4.75 6.18
N GLY A 96 4.59 -4.88 6.39
CA GLY A 96 5.33 -6.12 6.19
C GLY A 96 4.82 -7.28 7.05
N GLN A 97 4.70 -7.06 8.36
CA GLN A 97 4.26 -8.08 9.31
C GLN A 97 2.82 -8.55 9.10
N GLN A 98 1.95 -7.68 8.59
CA GLN A 98 0.53 -7.96 8.42
C GLN A 98 0.13 -8.10 6.95
N GLN A 99 1.11 -8.25 6.04
CA GLN A 99 0.90 -8.21 4.60
C GLN A 99 -0.22 -9.16 4.15
N GLU A 100 -0.14 -10.43 4.55
CA GLU A 100 -1.11 -11.44 4.15
C GLU A 100 -2.53 -11.11 4.65
N VAL A 101 -2.66 -10.76 5.93
CA VAL A 101 -3.95 -10.47 6.56
C VAL A 101 -4.59 -9.22 5.96
N LEU A 102 -3.83 -8.14 5.81
CA LEU A 102 -4.30 -6.88 5.22
C LEU A 102 -4.69 -7.07 3.75
N TRP A 103 -3.93 -7.90 3.04
CA TRP A 103 -4.22 -8.20 1.63
C TRP A 103 -5.49 -9.02 1.47
N GLN A 104 -5.69 -10.06 2.28
CA GLN A 104 -6.93 -10.83 2.27
C GLN A 104 -8.15 -9.98 2.62
N ASP A 105 -8.04 -9.08 3.61
CA ASP A 105 -9.12 -8.13 3.93
C ASP A 105 -9.46 -7.23 2.74
N TYR A 106 -8.44 -6.67 2.08
CA TYR A 106 -8.61 -5.84 0.89
C TYR A 106 -9.35 -6.59 -0.23
N LEU A 107 -8.94 -7.82 -0.54
CA LEU A 107 -9.60 -8.66 -1.56
C LEU A 107 -11.06 -8.96 -1.19
N ALA A 108 -11.34 -9.28 0.08
CA ALA A 108 -12.70 -9.53 0.54
C ALA A 108 -13.58 -8.28 0.47
N ARG A 109 -13.01 -7.08 0.70
CA ARG A 109 -13.73 -5.80 0.54
C ARG A 109 -14.08 -5.53 -0.92
N LEU A 110 -13.17 -5.81 -1.86
CA LEU A 110 -13.43 -5.71 -3.30
C LEU A 110 -14.55 -6.65 -3.74
N GLU A 111 -14.49 -7.91 -3.32
CA GLU A 111 -15.52 -8.90 -3.66
C GLU A 111 -16.89 -8.47 -3.14
N ARG A 112 -16.98 -8.05 -1.88
CA ARG A 112 -18.23 -7.54 -1.28
C ARG A 112 -18.79 -6.32 -2.00
N ALA A 113 -17.92 -5.41 -2.45
CA ALA A 113 -18.32 -4.25 -3.23
C ALA A 113 -18.73 -4.63 -4.67
N GLY A 114 -18.23 -5.75 -5.20
CA GLY A 114 -18.33 -6.09 -6.62
C GLY A 114 -17.39 -5.20 -7.45
N GLU A 115 -16.21 -4.93 -6.91
CA GLU A 115 -15.17 -4.10 -7.50
C GLU A 115 -13.97 -4.98 -7.87
N SER A 116 -13.09 -4.45 -8.73
CA SER A 116 -11.89 -5.17 -9.18
C SER A 116 -10.60 -4.44 -8.80
N ARG A 117 -9.53 -5.20 -8.64
CA ARG A 117 -8.16 -4.69 -8.61
C ARG A 117 -7.72 -4.17 -9.97
N ASP A 118 -8.20 -4.83 -11.02
CA ASP A 118 -7.85 -4.57 -12.41
C ASP A 118 -8.71 -3.41 -12.93
N PRO A 119 -8.10 -2.33 -13.46
CA PRO A 119 -8.84 -1.18 -13.96
C PRO A 119 -9.74 -1.49 -15.16
N ASP A 120 -9.44 -2.55 -15.92
CA ASP A 120 -10.17 -2.92 -17.14
C ASP A 120 -11.29 -3.94 -16.90
N VAL A 121 -11.42 -4.45 -15.66
CA VAL A 121 -12.45 -5.44 -15.30
C VAL A 121 -13.64 -4.76 -14.65
N GLN A 122 -14.78 -4.79 -15.34
CA GLN A 122 -16.08 -4.48 -14.73
C GLN A 122 -16.74 -5.77 -14.23
N VAL A 123 -17.06 -5.82 -12.94
CA VAL A 123 -17.80 -6.95 -12.37
C VAL A 123 -19.27 -6.84 -12.80
N VAL A 124 -19.63 -7.53 -13.88
CA VAL A 124 -21.02 -7.61 -14.34
C VAL A 124 -21.81 -8.51 -13.41
N ARG A 125 -22.69 -7.93 -12.59
CA ARG A 125 -23.69 -8.70 -11.82
C ARG A 125 -24.80 -9.14 -12.77
N LEU A 126 -24.74 -10.37 -13.25
CA LEU A 126 -25.86 -11.01 -13.93
C LEU A 126 -26.92 -11.32 -12.87
N GLY A 127 -27.90 -10.43 -12.72
CA GLY A 127 -29.06 -10.67 -11.87
C GLY A 127 -29.96 -11.75 -12.46
N ASN A 128 -30.42 -12.67 -11.62
CA ASN A 128 -31.58 -13.54 -11.89
C ASN A 128 -32.87 -12.79 -11.58
#